data_AF-A0A7S3JLT4-F1
#
_entry.id   AF-A0A7S3JLT4-F1
#
_cell.length_a   1.000
_cell.length_b   1.000
_cell.length_c   1.000
_cell.angle_alpha   90.00
_cell.angle_beta   90.00
_cell.angle_gamma   90.00
#
_symmetry.space_group_name_H-M   'P 1'
#
loop_
_entity.id
_entity.type
_entity.pdbx_description
1 polymer ?
#
loop_
_entity_poly.entity_id
_entity_poly.type
_entity_poly.pdbx_seq_one_letter_code
_entity_poly.pdbx_strand_id
1 'polypeptide(L)'
;ITSCNFTNNAALGGSTATGVGGNGGAISYSATRKISKFDFGAGNNFTKNFAEIRGGAIFWDFNQPNNLTIQTFKNNTAKQYGNDYGCFAQVLKTITEAEYNSARTSKRQLVAASGSTELPVSSQQSGGFLPTIYIALVDEFNQIEGSDSSSTATLGISDGYS
;
A
#
# COMPACT_ATOMS: atom_id res chain seq x y z
N ILE A 1 8.29 -11.22 -17.98
CA ILE A 1 7.36 -12.39 -17.91
C ILE A 1 6.25 -12.21 -18.95
N THR A 2 5.93 -13.24 -19.74
CA THR A 2 4.96 -13.17 -20.85
C THR A 2 4.13 -14.44 -20.94
N SER A 3 2.82 -14.29 -21.17
CA SER A 3 1.89 -15.41 -21.42
C SER A 3 1.83 -16.46 -20.29
N CYS A 4 2.01 -16.04 -19.03
CA CYS A 4 1.97 -16.92 -17.87
C CYS A 4 0.60 -16.90 -17.16
N ASN A 5 0.19 -18.04 -16.58
CA ASN A 5 -1.02 -18.14 -15.76
C ASN A 5 -0.64 -18.40 -14.29
N PHE A 6 -0.94 -17.44 -13.43
CA PHE A 6 -0.75 -17.52 -11.98
C PHE A 6 -2.11 -17.71 -11.32
N THR A 7 -2.42 -18.94 -10.91
CA THR A 7 -3.74 -19.30 -10.39
C THR A 7 -3.64 -19.97 -9.03
N ASN A 8 -4.42 -19.50 -8.06
CA ASN A 8 -4.48 -20.04 -6.70
C ASN A 8 -3.12 -20.08 -5.96
N ASN A 9 -2.20 -19.15 -6.26
CA ASN A 9 -0.97 -19.03 -5.48
C ASN A 9 -1.25 -18.33 -4.15
N ALA A 10 -0.46 -18.63 -3.12
CA ALA A 10 -0.63 -18.03 -1.80
C ALA A 10 0.71 -17.66 -1.16
N ALA A 11 0.82 -16.42 -0.68
CA ALA A 11 1.90 -15.98 0.20
C ALA A 11 1.37 -15.89 1.64
N LEU A 12 1.85 -16.78 2.50
CA LEU A 12 1.50 -16.81 3.92
C LEU A 12 2.60 -16.16 4.78
N GLY A 13 2.21 -15.46 5.83
CA GLY A 13 3.06 -14.77 6.80
C GLY A 13 3.69 -15.75 7.78
N GLY A 14 4.51 -16.67 7.26
CA GLY A 14 5.47 -17.40 8.09
C GLY A 14 6.68 -16.52 8.40
N SER A 15 7.30 -16.71 9.56
CA SER A 15 8.56 -16.05 9.96
C SER A 15 9.71 -16.46 9.03
N THR A 16 9.78 -15.85 7.85
CA THR A 16 10.97 -15.94 6.98
C THR A 16 12.04 -15.02 7.54
N ALA A 17 13.29 -15.46 7.55
CA ALA A 17 14.46 -14.71 8.05
C ALA A 17 14.65 -13.31 7.42
N THR A 18 13.92 -12.98 6.35
CA THR A 18 13.98 -11.72 5.62
C THR A 18 12.77 -10.79 5.85
N GLY A 19 11.75 -11.20 6.60
CA GLY A 19 10.56 -10.37 6.87
C GLY A 19 9.66 -10.08 5.66
N VAL A 20 9.83 -10.77 4.53
CA VAL A 20 9.07 -10.52 3.28
C VAL A 20 7.91 -11.52 3.08
N GLY A 21 7.74 -12.49 4.00
CA GLY A 21 6.62 -13.45 3.96
C GLY A 21 5.26 -12.75 3.96
N GLY A 22 4.29 -13.32 3.23
CA GLY A 22 2.92 -12.80 3.16
C GLY A 22 2.66 -11.70 2.13
N ASN A 23 3.66 -11.28 1.33
CA ASN A 23 3.47 -10.30 0.25
C ASN A 23 3.45 -10.99 -1.12
N GLY A 24 2.69 -10.46 -2.09
CA GLY A 24 2.82 -10.87 -3.50
C GLY A 24 2.36 -12.30 -3.75
N GLY A 25 1.05 -12.57 -3.67
CA GLY A 25 0.51 -13.94 -3.63
C GLY A 25 0.95 -14.84 -4.79
N ALA A 26 1.24 -14.26 -5.96
CA ALA A 26 1.91 -14.93 -7.08
C ALA A 26 3.37 -14.49 -7.26
N ILE A 27 3.63 -13.18 -7.20
CA ILE A 27 4.96 -12.60 -7.42
C ILE A 27 5.24 -11.57 -6.31
N SER A 28 6.33 -11.78 -5.58
CA SER A 28 6.92 -10.75 -4.73
C SER A 28 8.29 -10.37 -5.29
N TYR A 29 8.43 -9.12 -5.71
CA TYR A 29 9.67 -8.57 -6.23
C TYR A 29 10.31 -7.67 -5.17
N SER A 30 11.56 -7.95 -4.81
CA SER A 30 12.35 -7.05 -3.97
C SER A 30 13.66 -6.75 -4.65
N ALA A 31 13.96 -5.47 -4.83
CA ALA A 31 15.19 -5.03 -5.46
C ALA A 31 16.18 -4.55 -4.40
N THR A 32 17.44 -4.97 -4.48
CA THR A 32 18.50 -4.44 -3.60
C THR A 32 18.91 -3.01 -3.96
N ARG A 33 18.46 -2.47 -5.10
CA ARG A 33 18.77 -1.13 -5.58
C ARG A 33 17.59 -0.54 -6.36
N LYS A 34 17.39 0.79 -6.23
CA LYS A 34 16.40 1.60 -6.99
C LYS A 34 16.55 1.57 -8.52
N ILE A 35 17.49 0.83 -9.09
CA ILE A 35 17.77 0.83 -10.55
C ILE A 35 17.22 -0.43 -11.23
N SER A 36 16.87 -1.45 -10.47
CA SER A 36 16.39 -2.72 -11.01
C SER A 36 14.93 -2.57 -11.44
N LYS A 37 14.64 -2.80 -12.71
CA LYS A 37 13.27 -2.79 -13.25
C LYS A 37 12.82 -4.22 -13.53
N PHE A 38 11.55 -4.48 -13.28
CA PHE A 38 10.92 -5.76 -13.55
C PHE A 38 9.83 -5.56 -14.61
N ASP A 39 9.93 -6.26 -15.73
CA ASP A 39 9.04 -6.05 -16.87
C ASP A 39 8.11 -7.25 -17.11
N PHE A 40 6.83 -6.93 -17.19
CA PHE A 40 5.84 -7.81 -17.78
C PHE A 40 5.70 -7.49 -19.27
N GLY A 41 5.65 -8.53 -20.10
CA GLY A 41 5.03 -8.44 -21.41
C GLY A 41 3.55 -8.82 -21.32
N ALA A 42 2.86 -8.89 -22.45
CA ALA A 42 1.42 -9.10 -22.49
C ALA A 42 0.98 -10.52 -22.09
N GLY A 43 -0.30 -10.65 -21.74
CA GLY A 43 -1.00 -11.93 -21.66
C GLY A 43 -0.78 -12.73 -20.37
N ASN A 44 -0.30 -12.10 -19.29
CA ASN A 44 -0.25 -12.77 -18.00
C ASN A 44 -1.61 -12.67 -17.29
N ASN A 45 -2.06 -13.78 -16.71
CA ASN A 45 -3.31 -13.85 -15.97
C ASN A 45 -3.04 -14.19 -14.51
N PHE A 46 -3.48 -13.30 -13.62
CA PHE A 46 -3.40 -13.46 -12.17
C PHE A 46 -4.81 -13.69 -11.63
N THR A 47 -5.12 -14.92 -11.27
CA THR A 47 -6.46 -15.29 -10.81
C THR A 47 -6.44 -15.99 -9.46
N LYS A 48 -7.31 -15.54 -8.54
CA LYS A 48 -7.49 -16.17 -7.22
C LYS A 48 -6.19 -16.29 -6.40
N ASN A 49 -5.23 -15.40 -6.60
CA ASN A 49 -4.01 -15.39 -5.78
C ASN A 49 -4.29 -14.72 -4.44
N PHE A 50 -3.59 -15.16 -3.39
CA PHE A 50 -3.79 -14.70 -2.03
C PHE A 50 -2.49 -14.22 -1.39
N ALA A 51 -2.53 -13.08 -0.70
CA ALA A 51 -1.44 -12.60 0.14
C ALA A 51 -1.93 -12.32 1.57
N GLU A 52 -1.22 -12.83 2.57
CA GLU A 52 -1.57 -12.59 3.97
C GLU A 52 -1.36 -11.12 4.41
N ILE A 53 -0.48 -10.39 3.74
CA ILE A 53 -0.22 -8.98 4.03
C ILE A 53 -0.79 -8.15 2.89
N ARG A 54 -0.13 -8.14 1.73
CA ARG A 54 -0.41 -7.16 0.66
C ARG A 54 0.00 -7.65 -0.72
N GLY A 55 -0.57 -7.01 -1.75
CA GLY A 55 -0.29 -7.37 -3.14
C GLY A 55 -0.78 -8.79 -3.45
N GLY A 56 -2.10 -8.99 -3.45
CA GLY A 56 -2.72 -10.30 -3.50
C GLY A 56 -2.29 -11.15 -4.70
N ALA A 57 -1.95 -10.53 -5.84
CA ALA A 57 -1.16 -11.19 -6.88
C ALA A 57 0.29 -10.73 -6.93
N ILE A 58 0.54 -9.42 -6.99
CA ILE A 58 1.89 -8.86 -7.20
C ILE A 58 2.24 -7.88 -6.08
N PHE A 59 3.47 -7.98 -5.57
CA PHE A 59 4.04 -6.99 -4.67
C PHE A 59 5.43 -6.55 -5.13
N TRP A 60 5.77 -5.27 -4.94
CA TRP A 60 7.13 -4.74 -5.10
C TRP A 60 7.52 -3.76 -4.00
N ASP A 61 8.82 -3.59 -3.79
CA ASP A 61 9.34 -2.70 -2.75
C ASP A 61 9.74 -1.29 -3.23
N PHE A 62 10.49 -1.16 -4.33
CA PHE A 62 11.04 0.13 -4.78
C PHE A 62 10.48 0.59 -6.11
N ASN A 63 10.61 -0.23 -7.15
CA ASN A 63 10.30 0.18 -8.51
C ASN A 63 9.06 -0.54 -9.01
N GLN A 64 8.07 0.23 -9.44
CA GLN A 64 6.89 -0.29 -10.10
C GLN A 64 7.28 -1.14 -11.32
N PRO A 65 6.73 -2.36 -11.45
CA PRO A 65 6.82 -3.11 -12.68
C PRO A 65 6.19 -2.35 -13.85
N ASN A 66 6.82 -2.38 -15.01
CA ASN A 66 6.22 -1.83 -16.21
C ASN A 66 5.08 -2.73 -16.69
N ASN A 67 4.11 -2.11 -17.38
CA ASN A 67 3.03 -2.81 -18.08
C ASN A 67 2.08 -3.61 -17.16
N LEU A 68 1.78 -3.12 -15.96
CA LEU A 68 0.73 -3.72 -15.11
C LEU A 68 -0.66 -3.64 -15.76
N THR A 69 -0.93 -2.58 -16.53
CA THR A 69 -2.24 -2.31 -17.16
C THR A 69 -2.62 -3.29 -18.27
N ILE A 70 -1.66 -4.04 -18.82
CA ILE A 70 -1.91 -5.04 -19.88
C ILE A 70 -2.02 -6.47 -19.33
N GLN A 71 -2.04 -6.63 -18.01
CA GLN A 71 -2.23 -7.91 -17.34
C GLN A 71 -3.69 -8.08 -16.94
N THR A 72 -4.13 -9.33 -16.83
CA THR A 72 -5.48 -9.64 -16.33
C THR A 72 -5.41 -9.97 -14.85
N PHE A 73 -6.15 -9.23 -14.03
CA PHE A 73 -6.32 -9.54 -12.61
C PHE A 73 -7.78 -9.92 -12.33
N LYS A 74 -7.98 -11.03 -11.61
CA LYS A 74 -9.33 -11.49 -11.28
C LYS A 74 -9.38 -12.22 -9.95
N ASN A 75 -10.20 -11.71 -9.03
CA ASN A 75 -10.47 -12.33 -7.73
C ASN A 75 -9.21 -12.59 -6.90
N ASN A 76 -8.15 -11.79 -7.06
CA ASN A 76 -7.01 -11.85 -6.16
C ASN A 76 -7.39 -11.18 -4.83
N THR A 77 -6.72 -11.52 -3.74
CA THR A 77 -7.07 -10.98 -2.42
C THR A 77 -5.83 -10.79 -1.57
N ALA A 78 -5.77 -9.66 -0.88
CA ALA A 78 -4.81 -9.43 0.20
C ALA A 78 -5.56 -9.17 1.51
N LYS A 79 -4.97 -9.54 2.65
CA LYS A 79 -5.61 -9.34 3.95
C LYS A 79 -5.56 -7.89 4.44
N GLN A 80 -4.50 -7.13 4.08
CA GLN A 80 -4.30 -5.76 4.56
C GLN A 80 -4.55 -4.67 3.50
N TYR A 81 -4.01 -4.80 2.28
CA TYR A 81 -4.34 -3.91 1.14
C TYR A 81 -3.78 -4.43 -0.20
N GLY A 82 -4.24 -3.86 -1.32
CA GLY A 82 -3.74 -4.18 -2.66
C GLY A 82 -4.13 -5.58 -3.13
N ASN A 83 -5.43 -5.82 -3.39
CA ASN A 83 -5.94 -7.14 -3.77
C ASN A 83 -5.27 -7.71 -5.03
N ASP A 84 -5.06 -6.89 -6.04
CA ASP A 84 -4.39 -7.31 -7.26
C ASP A 84 -2.88 -7.04 -7.16
N TYR A 85 -2.52 -5.82 -6.81
CA TYR A 85 -1.13 -5.43 -6.62
C TYR A 85 -0.98 -4.36 -5.57
N GLY A 86 0.22 -4.24 -5.01
CA GLY A 86 0.58 -3.20 -4.03
C GLY A 86 2.09 -3.03 -3.89
N CYS A 87 2.47 -1.93 -3.26
CA CYS A 87 3.86 -1.58 -2.95
C CYS A 87 3.95 -0.87 -1.62
N PHE A 88 5.16 -0.65 -1.11
CA PHE A 88 5.34 0.18 0.08
C PHE A 88 4.83 1.61 -0.12
N ALA A 89 4.27 2.18 0.94
CA ALA A 89 3.80 3.55 0.98
C ALA A 89 4.93 4.51 0.63
N GLN A 90 4.58 5.51 -0.17
CA GLN A 90 5.52 6.50 -0.65
C GLN A 90 5.29 7.85 0.01
N VAL A 91 4.05 8.14 0.43
CA VAL A 91 3.67 9.45 0.96
C VAL A 91 2.77 9.34 2.18
N LEU A 92 2.86 10.35 3.04
CA LEU A 92 1.95 10.59 4.14
C LEU A 92 0.90 11.61 3.68
N LYS A 93 -0.40 11.28 3.76
CA LYS A 93 -1.48 12.20 3.41
C LYS A 93 -2.40 12.44 4.59
N THR A 94 -2.89 13.67 4.69
CA THR A 94 -4.12 13.91 5.44
C THR A 94 -5.29 13.24 4.73
N ILE A 95 -6.23 12.71 5.49
CA ILE A 95 -7.43 12.07 4.98
C ILE A 95 -8.64 12.55 5.78
N THR A 96 -9.82 12.31 5.26
CA THR A 96 -11.07 12.55 5.97
C THR A 96 -11.30 11.49 7.04
N GLU A 97 -12.13 11.82 8.04
CA GLU A 97 -12.58 10.86 9.03
C GLU A 97 -13.32 9.66 8.39
N ALA A 98 -14.07 9.90 7.31
CA ALA A 98 -14.75 8.85 6.56
C ALA A 98 -13.76 7.87 5.94
N GLU A 99 -12.72 8.36 5.25
CA GLU A 99 -11.65 7.54 4.69
C GLU A 99 -10.90 6.77 5.77
N TYR A 100 -10.63 7.40 6.92
CA TYR A 100 -10.01 6.74 8.08
C TYR A 100 -10.87 5.58 8.59
N ASN A 101 -12.15 5.83 8.82
CA ASN A 101 -13.08 4.81 9.29
C ASN A 101 -13.24 3.67 8.27
N SER A 102 -13.33 3.99 6.97
CA SER A 102 -13.37 3.00 5.90
C SER A 102 -12.10 2.15 5.83
N ALA A 103 -10.91 2.75 5.92
CA ALA A 103 -9.65 2.01 5.94
C ALA A 103 -9.54 1.10 7.17
N ARG A 104 -10.09 1.53 8.31
CA ARG A 104 -10.10 0.77 9.56
C ARG A 104 -11.07 -0.42 9.54
N THR A 105 -12.26 -0.26 8.97
CA THR A 105 -13.28 -1.33 8.90
C THR A 105 -13.08 -2.25 7.69
N SER A 106 -12.52 -1.72 6.60
CA SER A 106 -12.41 -2.40 5.31
C SER A 106 -10.96 -2.44 4.85
N LYS A 107 -10.12 -3.26 5.51
CA LYS A 107 -8.76 -3.63 5.05
C LYS A 107 -8.70 -4.31 3.66
N ARG A 108 -9.82 -4.34 2.94
CA ARG A 108 -10.06 -5.11 1.72
C ARG A 108 -10.53 -4.23 0.55
N GLN A 109 -10.81 -2.94 0.79
CA GLN A 109 -11.22 -2.02 -0.26
C GLN A 109 -10.13 -1.00 -0.53
N LEU A 110 -9.96 -0.71 -1.82
CA LEU A 110 -9.12 0.34 -2.35
C LEU A 110 -9.72 1.68 -1.90
N VAL A 111 -9.34 2.16 -0.70
CA VAL A 111 -9.73 3.49 -0.24
C VAL A 111 -8.74 4.46 -0.87
N ALA A 112 -9.20 5.16 -1.91
CA ALA A 112 -8.42 6.21 -2.54
C ALA A 112 -8.31 7.39 -1.57
N ALA A 113 -7.09 7.77 -1.19
CA ALA A 113 -6.88 8.94 -0.35
C ALA A 113 -7.06 10.23 -1.17
N SER A 114 -8.06 11.02 -0.81
CA SER A 114 -8.42 12.28 -1.49
C SER A 114 -7.68 13.50 -0.92
N GLY A 115 -7.02 13.35 0.22
CA GLY A 115 -6.45 14.50 0.94
C GLY A 115 -5.04 14.88 0.52
N SER A 116 -4.54 15.90 1.22
CA SER A 116 -3.35 16.67 0.86
C SER A 116 -2.13 16.26 1.70
N THR A 117 -0.93 16.46 1.17
CA THR A 117 0.33 16.37 1.93
C THR A 117 0.58 17.61 2.80
N GLU A 118 -0.22 18.67 2.60
CA GLU A 118 -0.19 19.92 3.34
C GLU A 118 -1.50 20.11 4.10
N LEU A 119 -1.41 20.45 5.39
CA LEU A 119 -2.56 20.84 6.20
C LEU A 119 -2.41 22.31 6.62
N PRO A 120 -3.08 23.25 5.91
CA PRO A 120 -3.11 24.63 6.34
C PRO A 120 -3.96 24.76 7.60
N VAL A 121 -3.33 25.02 8.75
CA VAL A 121 -4.03 25.36 9.99
C VAL A 121 -4.10 26.89 10.09
N SER A 122 -5.18 27.47 9.57
CA SER A 122 -5.39 28.93 9.67
C SER A 122 -5.99 29.31 11.03
N SER A 123 -5.53 30.44 11.59
CA SER A 123 -6.15 31.12 12.74
C SER A 123 -6.10 30.36 14.07
N GLN A 124 -5.05 29.55 14.31
CA GLN A 124 -4.85 28.93 15.61
C GLN A 124 -4.37 29.97 16.65
N GLN A 125 -5.09 30.12 17.75
CA GLN A 125 -4.72 31.00 18.86
C GLN A 125 -3.95 30.21 19.93
N SER A 126 -3.04 30.89 20.63
CA SER A 126 -2.32 30.29 21.76
C SER A 126 -3.30 29.88 22.86
N GLY A 127 -3.23 28.62 23.29
CA GLY A 127 -4.19 28.02 24.24
C GLY A 127 -5.48 27.48 23.63
N GLY A 128 -5.64 27.54 22.30
CA GLY A 128 -6.75 26.91 21.58
C GLY A 128 -6.57 25.40 21.36
N PHE A 129 -7.64 24.73 20.92
CA PHE A 129 -7.60 23.31 20.57
C PHE A 129 -7.07 23.10 19.16
N LEU A 130 -6.16 22.13 18.99
CA LEU A 130 -5.82 21.59 17.68
C LEU A 130 -6.99 20.74 17.17
N PRO A 131 -7.45 20.94 15.93
CA PRO A 131 -8.44 20.06 15.33
C PRO A 131 -7.89 18.64 15.21
N THR A 132 -8.75 17.64 15.30
CA THR A 132 -8.37 16.25 15.03
C THR A 132 -7.91 16.11 13.59
N ILE A 133 -6.71 15.56 13.39
CA ILE A 133 -6.13 15.32 12.07
C ILE A 133 -6.07 13.81 11.84
N TYR A 134 -6.62 13.35 10.72
CA TYR A 134 -6.50 11.96 10.29
C TYR A 134 -5.42 11.88 9.22
N ILE A 135 -4.49 10.95 9.40
CA ILE A 135 -3.32 10.78 8.56
C ILE A 135 -3.24 9.31 8.14
N ALA A 136 -2.88 9.06 6.88
CA ALA A 136 -2.62 7.73 6.37
C ALA A 136 -1.32 7.67 5.57
N LEU A 137 -0.71 6.50 5.59
CA LEU A 137 0.31 6.11 4.62
C LEU A 137 -0.39 5.69 3.33
N VAL A 138 0.11 6.19 2.21
CA VAL A 138 -0.52 6.02 0.91
C VAL A 138 0.51 5.58 -0.13
N ASP A 139 0.14 4.59 -0.93
CA ASP A 139 0.96 4.08 -2.04
C ASP A 139 0.88 4.97 -3.30
N GLU A 140 1.65 4.62 -4.33
CA GLU A 140 1.71 5.38 -5.59
C GLU A 140 0.39 5.37 -6.39
N PHE A 141 -0.53 4.46 -6.07
CA PHE A 141 -1.87 4.37 -6.68
C PHE A 141 -2.95 5.03 -5.81
N ASN A 142 -2.55 5.82 -4.82
CA ASN A 142 -3.43 6.46 -3.85
C ASN A 142 -4.18 5.48 -2.93
N GLN A 143 -3.72 4.25 -2.78
CA GLN A 143 -4.32 3.29 -1.85
C GLN A 143 -3.81 3.54 -0.44
N ILE A 144 -4.71 3.63 0.53
CA ILE A 144 -4.34 3.69 1.94
C ILE A 144 -3.74 2.35 2.36
N GLU A 145 -2.51 2.39 2.89
CA GLU A 145 -1.91 1.23 3.54
C GLU A 145 -2.58 0.98 4.89
N GLY A 146 -3.21 -0.19 5.01
CA GLY A 146 -3.74 -0.64 6.28
C GLY A 146 -2.62 -1.05 7.23
N SER A 147 -2.57 -0.46 8.43
CA SER A 147 -1.67 -0.90 9.50
C SER A 147 -2.29 -2.08 10.26
N ASP A 148 -1.46 -3.03 10.70
CA ASP A 148 -1.78 -3.80 11.89
C ASP A 148 -1.44 -2.98 13.14
N SER A 149 -2.08 -3.30 14.27
CA SER A 149 -1.91 -2.57 15.53
C SER A 149 -0.51 -2.74 16.15
N SER A 150 0.38 -3.49 15.51
CA SER A 150 1.78 -3.70 15.91
C SER A 150 2.75 -2.72 15.27
N SER A 151 2.36 -2.04 14.19
CA SER A 151 3.22 -1.07 13.51
C SER A 151 3.07 0.31 14.15
N THR A 152 4.19 0.92 14.57
CA THR A 152 4.21 2.26 15.19
C THR A 152 4.77 3.29 14.21
N ALA A 153 4.05 4.40 14.05
CA ALA A 153 4.54 5.59 13.35
C ALA A 153 4.79 6.71 14.38
N THR A 154 5.94 7.37 14.30
CA THR A 154 6.26 8.52 15.15
C THR A 154 6.09 9.80 14.36
N LEU A 155 5.28 10.72 14.87
CA LEU A 155 5.08 12.05 14.29
C LEU A 155 5.97 13.06 15.02
N GLY A 156 6.91 13.67 14.30
CA GLY A 156 7.67 14.83 14.78
C GLY A 156 6.97 16.12 14.38
N ILE A 157 6.70 17.00 15.33
CA ILE A 157 6.19 18.35 15.10
C ILE A 157 7.31 19.32 15.45
N SER A 158 7.70 20.18 14.51
CA SER A 158 8.68 21.25 14.73
C SER A 158 8.04 22.60 14.44
N ASP A 159 8.22 23.55 15.34
CA ASP A 159 7.86 24.95 15.13
C ASP A 159 9.01 25.69 14.44
N GLY A 160 8.73 26.28 13.28
CA GLY A 160 9.68 27.13 12.55
C GLY A 160 9.71 28.54 13.15
N TYR A 161 10.20 28.69 14.38
CA TYR A 161 10.60 30.01 14.87
C TYR A 161 12.10 30.19 14.58
N SER A 162 12.39 30.98 13.54
CA SER A 162 13.72 31.51 13.20
C SER A 162 13.78 33.00 13.46
#